data_AF-A0A1F9ZIB6-F1
#
_entry.id   AF-A0A1F9ZIB6-F1
#
_cell.length_a   1.000
_cell.length_b   1.000
_cell.length_c   1.000
_cell.angle_alpha   90.00
_cell.angle_beta   90.00
_cell.angle_gamma   90.00
#
_symmetry.space_group_name_H-M   'P 1'
#
loop_
_entity.id
_entity.type
_entity.pdbx_description
1 polymer ?
#
loop_
_entity_poly.entity_id
_entity_poly.type
_entity_poly.pdbx_seq_one_letter_code
_entity_poly.pdbx_strand_id
1 'polypeptide(L)'
;MAQNRRRFKGRRYNEPRIPKPRESERTTMLNLSRLTVFRYDMREIMAHYKLEESAAASLMASVIAKASRISINTARDYVIDQEKAGAYPREVTDEICDLLDRFSKLR
;
A
#
# COMPACT_ATOMS: atom_id res chain seq x y z
N MET A 1 -4.20 -51.15 -26.39
CA MET A 1 -4.63 -50.10 -25.44
C MET A 1 -4.08 -50.46 -24.06
N ALA A 2 -2.99 -49.83 -23.60
CA ALA A 2 -2.37 -50.13 -22.31
C ALA A 2 -2.59 -48.96 -21.34
N GLN A 3 -3.16 -49.25 -20.19
CA GLN A 3 -3.63 -48.30 -19.19
C GLN A 3 -2.47 -47.59 -18.48
N ASN A 4 -2.49 -46.26 -18.55
CA ASN A 4 -1.51 -45.38 -17.93
C ASN A 4 -1.74 -45.32 -16.41
N ARG A 5 -0.96 -46.08 -15.63
CA ARG A 5 -0.99 -46.05 -14.16
C ARG A 5 -0.40 -44.72 -13.68
N ARG A 6 -1.27 -43.77 -13.32
CA ARG A 6 -0.90 -42.51 -12.65
C ARG A 6 -0.21 -42.83 -11.32
N ARG A 7 1.13 -42.81 -11.32
CA ARG A 7 1.94 -42.84 -10.10
C ARG A 7 1.70 -41.54 -9.33
N PHE A 8 0.94 -41.60 -8.25
CA PHE A 8 0.94 -40.54 -7.25
C PHE A 8 2.35 -40.44 -6.67
N LYS A 9 3.12 -39.44 -7.14
CA LYS A 9 4.41 -39.08 -6.55
C LYS A 9 4.12 -38.52 -5.16
N GLY A 10 4.34 -39.33 -4.12
CA GLY A 10 4.44 -38.85 -2.75
C GLY A 10 5.46 -37.71 -2.65
N ARG A 11 5.14 -36.69 -1.85
CA ARG A 11 6.00 -35.52 -1.64
C ARG A 11 7.40 -35.99 -1.25
N ARG A 12 8.41 -35.55 -1.98
CA ARG A 12 9.82 -35.85 -1.67
C ARG A 12 10.13 -35.21 -0.32
N TYR A 13 10.64 -36.02 0.60
CA TYR A 13 11.02 -35.63 1.97
C TYR A 13 12.11 -34.53 2.04
N ASN A 14 12.69 -34.15 0.89
CA ASN A 14 13.80 -33.20 0.75
C ASN A 14 13.47 -31.91 0.00
N GLU A 15 12.20 -31.58 -0.25
CA GLU A 15 11.89 -30.20 -0.64
C GLU A 15 12.12 -29.29 0.58
N PRO A 16 12.96 -28.25 0.49
CA PRO A 16 13.10 -27.30 1.59
C PRO A 16 11.70 -26.78 1.92
N ARG A 17 11.25 -27.00 3.16
CA ARG A 17 10.03 -26.37 3.67
C ARG A 17 10.25 -24.88 3.47
N ILE A 18 9.58 -24.29 2.48
CA ILE A 18 9.46 -22.84 2.39
C ILE A 18 8.88 -22.44 3.74
N PRO A 19 9.64 -21.72 4.59
CA PRO A 19 9.11 -21.29 5.86
C PRO A 19 7.83 -20.53 5.55
N LYS A 20 6.72 -20.86 6.22
CA LYS A 20 5.58 -19.94 6.22
C LYS A 20 6.16 -18.58 6.62
N PRO A 21 5.89 -17.49 5.88
CA PRO A 21 6.38 -16.18 6.27
C PRO A 21 6.08 -16.01 7.76
N ARG A 22 7.11 -15.65 8.53
CA ARG A 22 7.05 -15.49 9.99
C ARG A 22 5.80 -14.70 10.33
N GLU A 23 5.12 -15.06 11.41
CA GLU A 23 3.98 -14.31 11.97
C GLU A 23 4.17 -12.83 11.66
N SER A 24 3.30 -12.30 10.82
CA SER A 24 3.40 -10.96 10.27
C SER A 24 3.77 -10.00 11.38
N GLU A 25 4.99 -9.43 11.33
CA GLU A 25 5.33 -8.27 12.15
C GLU A 25 4.20 -7.29 11.95
N ARG A 26 3.40 -7.11 13.01
CA ARG A 26 2.19 -6.28 12.92
C ARG A 26 2.66 -4.91 12.48
N THR A 27 2.21 -4.47 11.31
CA THR A 27 2.65 -3.21 10.72
C THR A 27 1.46 -2.28 10.60
N THR A 28 1.74 -1.00 10.76
CA THR A 28 0.71 0.02 10.63
C THR A 28 0.38 0.18 9.14
N MET A 29 -0.84 -0.17 8.75
CA MET A 29 -1.32 -0.14 7.36
C MET A 29 -2.59 0.70 7.24
N LEU A 30 -2.98 1.03 6.01
CA LEU A 30 -4.24 1.71 5.74
C LEU A 30 -5.44 0.85 6.16
N ASN A 31 -6.38 1.46 6.87
CA ASN A 31 -7.64 0.83 7.21
C ASN A 31 -8.58 0.75 5.99
N LEU A 32 -8.60 -0.41 5.33
CA LEU A 32 -9.36 -0.63 4.10
C LEU A 32 -10.89 -0.45 4.25
N SER A 33 -11.46 -0.64 5.45
CA SER A 33 -12.89 -0.37 5.66
C SER A 33 -13.23 1.12 5.56
N ARG A 34 -12.23 1.99 5.68
CA ARG A 34 -12.35 3.45 5.58
C ARG A 34 -11.77 4.00 4.28
N LEU A 35 -11.48 3.14 3.30
CA LEU A 35 -10.83 3.53 2.04
C LEU A 35 -11.63 4.57 1.24
N THR A 36 -12.96 4.46 1.21
CA THR A 36 -13.81 5.42 0.51
C THR A 36 -13.68 6.83 1.09
N VAL A 37 -13.72 6.93 2.43
CA VAL A 37 -13.57 8.22 3.13
C VAL A 37 -12.15 8.75 2.95
N PHE A 38 -11.13 7.88 3.07
CA PHE A 38 -9.73 8.26 2.79
C PHE A 38 -9.56 8.85 1.38
N ARG A 39 -10.15 8.23 0.35
CA ARG A 39 -10.11 8.75 -1.04
C ARG A 39 -10.78 10.10 -1.17
N TYR A 40 -11.89 10.31 -0.47
CA TYR A 40 -12.59 11.59 -0.47
C TYR A 40 -11.69 12.67 0.13
N ASP A 41 -11.20 12.45 1.36
CA ASP A 41 -10.34 13.42 2.06
C ASP A 41 -9.07 13.72 1.25
N MET A 42 -8.46 12.72 0.62
CA MET A 42 -7.27 12.91 -0.20
C MET A 42 -7.54 13.78 -1.45
N ARG A 43 -8.73 13.65 -2.05
CA ARG A 43 -9.16 14.52 -3.17
C ARG A 43 -9.42 15.95 -2.71
N GLU A 44 -10.01 16.13 -1.53
CA GLU A 44 -10.23 17.46 -0.97
C GLU A 44 -8.89 18.20 -0.76
N ILE A 45 -7.87 17.50 -0.24
CA ILE A 45 -6.51 18.05 -0.13
C ILE A 45 -5.99 18.46 -1.52
N MET A 46 -6.05 17.56 -2.50
CA MET A 46 -5.57 17.83 -3.86
C MET A 46 -6.29 19.03 -4.51
N ALA A 47 -7.60 19.14 -4.32
CA ALA A 47 -8.44 20.22 -4.83
C ALA A 47 -8.12 21.55 -4.14
N HIS A 48 -7.92 21.55 -2.82
CA HIS A 48 -7.57 22.73 -2.03
C HIS A 48 -6.27 23.38 -2.55
N TYR A 49 -5.26 22.55 -2.83
CA TYR A 49 -3.97 23.01 -3.36
C TYR A 49 -3.90 23.11 -4.88
N LYS A 50 -5.01 22.89 -5.59
CA LYS A 50 -5.12 22.98 -7.06
C LYS A 50 -4.08 22.13 -7.79
N LEU A 51 -3.85 20.91 -7.32
CA LEU A 51 -2.99 19.96 -8.03
C LEU A 51 -3.62 19.62 -9.38
N GLU A 52 -2.76 19.39 -10.37
CA GLU A 52 -3.21 18.89 -11.67
C GLU A 52 -3.84 17.49 -11.50
N GLU A 53 -4.99 17.27 -12.15
CA GLU A 53 -5.85 16.09 -11.91
C GLU A 53 -5.10 14.76 -12.19
N SER A 54 -4.27 14.69 -13.23
CA SER A 54 -3.51 13.49 -13.56
C SER A 54 -2.41 13.19 -12.52
N ALA A 55 -1.74 14.22 -12.01
CA ALA A 55 -0.76 14.12 -10.95
C ALA A 55 -1.43 13.71 -9.62
N ALA A 56 -2.56 14.32 -9.29
CA ALA A 56 -3.39 14.00 -8.12
C ALA A 56 -3.84 12.52 -8.13
N ALA A 57 -4.38 12.06 -9.26
CA ALA A 57 -4.79 10.66 -9.44
C ALA A 57 -3.63 9.68 -9.29
N SER A 58 -2.47 10.00 -9.87
CA SER A 58 -1.25 9.17 -9.81
C SER A 58 -0.68 9.09 -8.39
N LEU A 59 -0.65 10.23 -7.68
CA LEU A 59 -0.23 10.33 -6.28
C LEU A 59 -1.16 9.50 -5.38
N MET A 60 -2.47 9.71 -5.50
CA MET A 60 -3.49 8.97 -4.75
C MET A 60 -3.36 7.46 -4.93
N ALA A 61 -3.23 7.00 -6.19
CA ALA A 61 -3.10 5.58 -6.49
C ALA A 61 -1.84 4.98 -5.83
N SER A 62 -0.72 5.70 -5.91
CA SER A 62 0.57 5.28 -5.36
C SER A 62 0.57 5.26 -3.82
N VAL A 63 -0.01 6.29 -3.18
CA VAL A 63 -0.17 6.34 -1.72
C VAL A 63 -1.05 5.20 -1.24
N ILE A 64 -2.22 4.98 -1.85
CA ILE A 64 -3.11 3.87 -1.48
C ILE A 64 -2.39 2.53 -1.66
N ALA A 65 -1.69 2.32 -2.77
CA ALA A 65 -0.96 1.09 -3.02
C ALA A 65 0.10 0.81 -1.94
N LYS A 66 0.93 1.81 -1.60
CA LYS A 66 1.97 1.70 -0.58
C LYS A 66 1.38 1.51 0.83
N ALA A 67 0.40 2.35 1.20
CA ALA A 67 -0.24 2.33 2.52
C ALA A 67 -1.02 1.05 2.79
N SER A 68 -1.67 0.47 1.78
CA SER A 68 -2.50 -0.73 1.92
C SER A 68 -1.75 -2.05 1.73
N ARG A 69 -0.65 -2.06 0.97
CA ARG A 69 0.09 -3.30 0.65
C ARG A 69 1.42 -3.44 1.39
N ILE A 70 2.04 -2.33 1.79
CA ILE A 70 3.38 -2.32 2.40
C ILE A 70 3.30 -1.79 3.84
N SER A 71 3.15 -0.48 4.01
CA SER A 71 2.98 0.17 5.32
C SER A 71 2.60 1.65 5.17
N ILE A 72 2.08 2.26 6.24
CA ILE A 72 1.88 3.72 6.33
C ILE A 72 3.20 4.47 6.22
N ASN A 73 4.28 3.96 6.84
CA ASN A 73 5.60 4.60 6.78
C ASN A 73 6.12 4.68 5.34
N THR A 74 6.00 3.59 4.58
CA THR A 74 6.39 3.59 3.14
C THR A 74 5.56 4.56 2.32
N ALA A 75 4.30 4.81 2.69
CA ALA A 75 3.49 5.82 2.03
C ALA A 75 3.95 7.24 2.38
N ARG A 76 4.33 7.49 3.64
CA ARG A 76 4.89 8.78 4.08
C ARG A 76 6.20 9.10 3.38
N ASP A 77 7.14 8.15 3.35
CA ASP A 77 8.42 8.31 2.68
C ASP A 77 8.21 8.70 1.21
N TYR A 78 7.27 8.03 0.54
CA TYR A 78 6.93 8.35 -0.85
C TYR A 78 6.38 9.78 -1.02
N VAL A 79 5.47 10.23 -0.15
CA VAL A 79 4.91 11.60 -0.23
C VAL A 79 5.99 12.65 0.02
N ILE A 80 6.89 12.40 0.97
CA ILE A 80 8.05 13.26 1.24
C ILE A 80 9.02 13.29 0.04
N ASP A 81 9.24 12.15 -0.61
CA ASP A 81 10.09 12.08 -1.80
C ASP A 81 9.50 12.84 -2.99
N GLN A 82 8.17 12.80 -3.17
CA GLN A 82 7.49 13.58 -4.21
C GLN A 82 7.55 15.09 -3.93
N GLU A 83 7.43 15.51 -2.67
CA GLU A 83 7.65 16.91 -2.26
C GLU A 83 9.07 17.36 -2.58
N LYS A 84 10.09 16.57 -2.19
CA LYS A 84 11.49 16.87 -2.49
C LYS A 84 11.77 16.95 -3.99
N ALA A 85 11.01 16.21 -4.80
CA ALA A 85 11.06 16.27 -6.26
C ALA A 85 10.34 17.50 -6.85
N GLY A 86 9.68 18.32 -6.02
CA GLY A 86 8.96 19.53 -6.43
C GLY A 86 7.58 19.27 -7.03
N ALA A 87 6.98 18.11 -6.76
CA ALA A 87 5.67 17.77 -7.32
C ALA A 87 4.52 18.65 -6.76
N TYR A 88 4.65 19.09 -5.51
CA TYR A 88 3.68 19.91 -4.79
C TYR A 88 4.33 20.57 -3.56
N PRO A 89 3.70 21.58 -2.95
CA PRO A 89 4.30 22.28 -1.81
C PRO A 89 4.18 21.45 -0.52
N ARG A 90 5.03 21.76 0.48
CA ARG A 90 5.19 20.97 1.70
C ARG A 90 3.91 20.80 2.51
N GLU A 91 3.02 21.79 2.47
CA GLU A 91 1.75 21.75 3.20
C GLU A 91 0.87 20.57 2.75
N VAL A 92 0.97 20.17 1.47
CA VAL A 92 0.29 18.97 0.95
C VAL A 92 0.87 17.70 1.59
N THR A 93 2.19 17.62 1.78
CA THR A 93 2.83 16.49 2.47
C THR A 93 2.33 16.37 3.90
N ASP A 94 2.30 17.49 4.62
CA ASP A 94 1.91 17.52 6.03
C ASP A 94 0.45 17.04 6.19
N GLU A 95 -0.47 17.55 5.36
CA GLU A 95 -1.88 17.11 5.38
C GLU A 95 -2.07 15.63 4.99
N ILE A 96 -1.34 15.14 3.98
CA ILE A 96 -1.39 13.73 3.60
C ILE A 96 -0.81 12.84 4.71
N CYS A 97 0.26 13.27 5.38
CA CYS A 97 0.87 12.54 6.49
C CYS A 97 -0.09 12.44 7.69
N ASP A 98 -0.82 13.51 7.99
CA ASP A 98 -1.86 13.52 9.04
C ASP A 98 -3.07 12.65 8.65
N LEU A 99 -3.45 12.67 7.37
CA LEU A 99 -4.50 11.79 6.85
C LEU A 99 -4.09 10.31 6.98
N LEU A 100 -2.86 9.96 6.64
CA LEU A 100 -2.34 8.60 6.75
C LEU A 100 -2.40 8.08 8.19
N ASP A 101 -2.02 8.91 9.18
CA ASP A 101 -2.09 8.52 10.60
C ASP A 101 -3.53 8.30 11.06
N ARG A 102 -4.44 9.22 10.73
CA ARG A 102 -5.87 9.14 11.10
C ARG A 102 -6.57 7.89 10.54
N PHE A 103 -6.10 7.39 9.40
CA PHE A 103 -6.68 6.24 8.71
C PHE A 103 -5.82 4.97 8.85
N SER A 104 -4.79 5.02 9.68
CA SER A 104 -3.95 3.88 9.97
C SER A 104 -4.62 2.87 10.90
N LYS A 105 -4.21 1.60 10.78
CA LYS A 105 -4.60 0.51 11.68
C LYS A 105 -3.48 -0.52 11.73
N LEU A 106 -3.19 -1.03 12.93
CA LEU A 106 -2.25 -2.13 13.11
C LEU A 106 -2.81 -3.40 12.44
N ARG A 107 -2.03 -4.01 11.54
CA ARG A 107 -2.42 -5.17 10.73
C ARG A 107 -1.38 -6.28 10.75
#